data_AF-A0A1B1BAH1-F1
#
_entry.id   AF-A0A1B1BAH1-F1
#
_cell.length_a   1.000
_cell.length_b   1.000
_cell.length_c   1.000
_cell.angle_alpha   90.00
_cell.angle_beta   90.00
_cell.angle_gamma   90.00
#
_symmetry.space_group_name_H-M   'P 1'
#
loop_
_entity.id
_entity.type
_entity.pdbx_description
1 polymer ?
#
loop_
_entity_poly.entity_id
_entity_poly.type
_entity_poly.pdbx_seq_one_letter_code
_entity_poly.pdbx_strand_id
1 'polypeptide(L)'
;MAKALMVAAAVPALLVATSGAASADGWVTWKNVKSGYYLTGTSDGTVKGAWAMPGVNEDDYQWYDQSNSDGSYNESNGHLMCLVGYYRQVYTESCNSRRDQTNWWQRWYEISTSSGWKLKNRQTGWILDDEGHGGIYANSTDYNNSNQRWK
;
A
#
# COMPACT_ATOMS: atom_id res chain seq x y z
N MET A 1 3.22 56.03 -35.64
CA MET A 1 2.39 54.91 -35.14
C MET A 1 3.17 53.62 -35.29
N ALA A 2 3.68 53.03 -34.21
CA ALA A 2 4.45 51.78 -34.26
C ALA A 2 3.56 50.62 -33.79
N LYS A 3 3.46 49.57 -34.62
CA LYS A 3 2.73 48.33 -34.34
C LYS A 3 3.59 47.39 -33.48
N ALA A 4 2.93 46.76 -32.50
CA ALA A 4 3.51 45.86 -31.51
C ALA A 4 3.93 44.49 -32.08
N LEU A 5 4.83 43.81 -31.34
CA LEU A 5 4.99 42.36 -31.35
C LEU A 5 5.28 41.91 -29.92
N MET A 6 4.24 41.45 -29.20
CA MET A 6 4.42 40.71 -27.96
C MET A 6 4.55 39.23 -28.31
N VAL A 7 5.72 38.65 -28.04
CA VAL A 7 5.98 37.22 -28.17
C VAL A 7 5.46 36.56 -26.90
N ALA A 8 4.36 35.82 -26.99
CA ALA A 8 3.87 34.97 -25.91
C ALA A 8 4.70 33.68 -25.88
N ALA A 9 5.50 33.49 -24.82
CA ALA A 9 6.21 32.24 -24.58
C ALA A 9 5.22 31.22 -23.99
N ALA A 10 4.90 30.17 -24.74
CA ALA A 10 4.15 29.02 -24.24
C ALA A 10 5.09 28.10 -23.47
N VAL A 11 4.92 27.99 -22.16
CA VAL A 11 5.63 27.00 -21.33
C VAL A 11 4.89 25.67 -21.44
N PRO A 12 5.55 24.56 -21.82
CA PRO A 12 4.95 23.24 -21.74
C PRO A 12 4.72 22.88 -20.27
N ALA A 13 3.46 22.83 -19.84
CA ALA A 13 3.11 22.20 -18.57
C ALA A 13 3.31 20.68 -18.72
N LEU A 14 4.32 20.12 -18.06
CA LEU A 14 4.46 18.67 -17.92
C LEU A 14 3.27 18.15 -17.11
N LEU A 15 2.29 17.58 -17.80
CA LEU A 15 1.26 16.75 -17.18
C LEU A 15 1.91 15.44 -16.74
N VAL A 16 2.35 15.37 -15.48
CA VAL A 16 2.67 14.10 -14.84
C VAL A 16 1.35 13.36 -14.64
N ALA A 17 0.97 12.53 -15.60
CA ALA A 17 -0.14 11.61 -15.47
C ALA A 17 0.26 10.52 -14.46
N THR A 18 0.06 10.78 -13.16
CA THR A 18 0.05 9.71 -12.18
C THR A 18 -1.26 8.96 -12.34
N SER A 19 -1.26 7.89 -13.15
CA SER A 19 -2.31 6.88 -13.09
C SER A 19 -2.13 6.08 -11.80
N GLY A 20 -2.44 6.71 -10.66
CA GLY A 20 -2.85 5.97 -9.48
C GLY A 20 -4.22 5.41 -9.81
N ALA A 21 -4.40 4.10 -9.74
CA ALA A 21 -5.75 3.56 -9.74
C ALA A 21 -6.47 4.20 -8.55
N ALA A 22 -7.59 4.86 -8.82
CA ALA A 22 -8.53 5.18 -7.77
C ALA A 22 -9.13 3.84 -7.33
N SER A 23 -8.53 3.20 -6.34
CA SER A 23 -9.22 2.19 -5.54
C SER A 23 -10.29 2.97 -4.78
N ALA A 24 -11.56 2.64 -5.02
CA ALA A 24 -12.63 3.13 -4.16
C ALA A 24 -12.53 2.35 -2.84
N ASP A 25 -12.72 3.03 -1.70
CA ASP A 25 -12.64 2.42 -0.38
C ASP A 25 -13.40 1.07 -0.34
N GLY A 26 -12.78 0.02 0.19
CA GLY A 26 -13.39 -1.30 0.16
C GLY A 26 -12.53 -2.43 0.70
N TRP A 27 -13.13 -3.61 0.81
CA TRP A 27 -12.43 -4.82 1.25
C TRP A 27 -11.59 -5.43 0.12
N VAL A 28 -10.30 -5.63 0.40
CA VAL A 28 -9.32 -6.24 -0.49
C VAL A 28 -8.61 -7.40 0.20
N THR A 29 -7.83 -8.15 -0.58
CA THR A 29 -6.89 -9.14 -0.06
C THR A 29 -5.56 -8.94 -0.77
N TRP A 30 -4.46 -9.12 -0.06
CA TRP A 30 -3.12 -9.03 -0.65
C TRP A 30 -2.47 -10.39 -0.74
N LYS A 31 -2.45 -10.99 -1.94
CA LYS A 31 -1.78 -12.27 -2.18
C LYS A 31 -0.38 -12.06 -2.72
N ASN A 32 0.63 -12.54 -2.01
CA ASN A 32 2.01 -12.44 -2.45
C ASN A 32 2.24 -13.28 -3.72
N VAL A 33 2.92 -12.69 -4.71
CA VAL A 33 3.16 -13.34 -6.00
C VAL A 33 4.16 -14.49 -5.89
N LYS A 34 5.13 -14.43 -4.96
CA LYS A 34 6.14 -15.48 -4.79
C LYS A 34 5.60 -16.67 -3.98
N SER A 35 5.12 -16.42 -2.77
CA SER A 35 4.72 -17.49 -1.84
C SER A 35 3.31 -18.00 -2.12
N GLY A 36 2.46 -17.19 -2.74
CA GLY A 36 1.04 -17.48 -2.89
C GLY A 36 0.25 -17.33 -1.59
N TYR A 37 0.87 -16.86 -0.51
CA TYR A 37 0.22 -16.59 0.75
C TYR A 37 -0.45 -15.21 0.77
N TYR A 38 -1.46 -15.08 1.62
CA TYR A 38 -2.16 -13.84 1.87
C TYR A 38 -1.49 -13.10 3.03
N LEU A 39 -1.36 -11.78 2.88
CA LEU A 39 -0.99 -10.90 3.98
C LEU A 39 -2.05 -11.02 5.07
N THR A 40 -1.63 -11.48 6.24
CA THR A 40 -2.49 -11.83 7.35
C THR A 40 -2.04 -11.04 8.58
N GLY A 41 -2.93 -10.27 9.19
CA GLY A 41 -2.70 -9.55 10.43
C GLY A 41 -3.62 -10.07 11.52
N THR A 42 -3.06 -10.53 12.64
CA THR A 42 -3.83 -11.07 13.78
C THR A 42 -4.08 -10.01 14.86
N SER A 43 -5.08 -10.25 15.71
CA SER A 43 -5.44 -9.33 16.81
C SER A 43 -4.34 -9.09 17.85
N ASP A 44 -3.32 -9.97 17.91
CA ASP A 44 -2.15 -9.83 18.78
C ASP A 44 -1.06 -8.90 18.20
N GLY A 45 -1.26 -8.34 17.01
CA GLY A 45 -0.31 -7.45 16.34
C GLY A 45 0.61 -8.14 15.34
N THR A 46 0.56 -9.47 15.21
CA THR A 46 1.45 -10.21 14.31
C THR A 46 1.01 -10.05 12.85
N VAL A 47 1.98 -9.82 11.96
CA VAL A 47 1.77 -9.89 10.50
C VAL A 47 2.58 -11.04 9.92
N LYS A 48 1.94 -11.86 9.08
CA LYS A 48 2.55 -13.03 8.43
C LYS A 48 1.88 -13.32 7.08
N GLY A 49 2.54 -14.12 6.26
CA GLY A 49 1.93 -14.76 5.11
C GLY A 49 1.27 -16.07 5.56
N ALA A 50 -0.02 -16.26 5.26
CA ALA A 50 -0.72 -17.51 5.53
C ALA A 50 -1.65 -17.91 4.36
N TRP A 51 -2.11 -19.16 4.37
CA TRP A 51 -3.23 -19.55 3.53
C TRP A 51 -4.52 -18.91 4.05
N ALA A 52 -5.34 -18.41 3.13
CA ALA A 52 -6.68 -17.93 3.44
C ALA A 52 -7.72 -18.98 3.01
N MET A 53 -8.74 -19.17 3.85
CA MET A 53 -9.92 -19.97 3.52
C MET A 53 -11.16 -19.09 3.72
N PRO A 54 -11.93 -18.80 2.67
CA PRO A 54 -13.19 -18.06 2.79
C PRO A 54 -14.08 -18.62 3.91
N GLY A 55 -14.58 -17.74 4.77
CA GLY A 55 -15.40 -18.09 5.93
C GLY A 55 -14.67 -18.65 7.16
N VAL A 56 -13.33 -18.78 7.16
CA VAL A 56 -12.59 -19.42 8.27
C VAL A 56 -11.69 -18.45 9.07
N ASN A 57 -11.38 -17.27 8.55
CA ASN A 57 -10.55 -16.25 9.23
C ASN A 57 -10.53 -14.92 8.47
N GLU A 58 -11.68 -14.49 7.95
CA GLU A 58 -11.79 -13.31 7.10
C GLU A 58 -11.22 -12.05 7.75
N ASP A 59 -11.42 -11.91 9.06
CA ASP A 59 -10.90 -10.79 9.85
C ASP A 59 -9.37 -10.66 9.84
N ASP A 60 -8.64 -11.73 9.51
CA ASP A 60 -7.17 -11.72 9.52
C ASP A 60 -6.56 -11.35 8.15
N TYR A 61 -7.17 -11.80 7.05
CA TYR A 61 -6.57 -11.69 5.70
C TYR A 61 -7.30 -10.72 4.76
N GLN A 62 -8.50 -10.28 5.11
CA GLN A 62 -9.16 -9.18 4.43
C GLN A 62 -8.73 -7.87 5.06
N TRP A 63 -8.46 -6.89 4.20
CA TRP A 63 -8.06 -5.55 4.58
C TRP A 63 -9.07 -4.59 4.01
N TYR A 64 -9.69 -3.78 4.85
CA TYR A 64 -10.43 -2.61 4.40
C TYR A 64 -9.40 -1.55 4.01
N ASP A 65 -9.33 -1.34 2.71
CA ASP A 65 -8.49 -0.37 2.04
C ASP A 65 -9.22 0.99 2.05
N GLN A 66 -8.71 1.94 2.83
CA GLN A 66 -9.27 3.28 2.95
C GLN A 66 -8.32 4.32 2.37
N SER A 67 -8.78 5.04 1.34
CA SER A 67 -8.02 6.08 0.67
C SER A 67 -7.88 7.33 1.53
N ASN A 68 -6.71 7.96 1.45
CA ASN A 68 -6.39 9.24 2.09
C ASN A 68 -6.29 10.38 1.08
N SER A 69 -6.31 11.62 1.56
CA SER A 69 -6.25 12.82 0.72
C SER A 69 -4.94 12.97 -0.08
N ASP A 70 -3.87 12.30 0.34
CA ASP A 70 -2.54 12.36 -0.27
C ASP A 70 -2.23 11.16 -1.19
N GLY A 71 -3.24 10.35 -1.51
CA GLY A 71 -3.12 9.17 -2.36
C GLY A 71 -2.49 7.95 -1.68
N SER A 72 -2.19 8.03 -0.37
CA SER A 72 -1.89 6.84 0.42
C SER A 72 -3.17 6.19 0.91
N TYR A 73 -3.05 4.93 1.30
CA TYR A 73 -4.11 4.11 1.84
C TYR A 73 -3.77 3.65 3.25
N ASN A 74 -4.79 3.30 4.02
CA ASN A 74 -4.61 2.60 5.27
C ASN A 74 -5.34 1.27 5.19
N GLU A 75 -4.63 0.24 5.63
CA GLU A 75 -5.05 -1.16 5.52
C GLU A 75 -5.52 -1.60 6.90
N SER A 76 -6.83 -1.70 7.10
CA SER A 76 -7.39 -2.13 8.39
C SER A 76 -8.07 -3.49 8.30
N ASN A 77 -7.71 -4.42 9.18
CA ASN A 77 -8.30 -5.75 9.18
C ASN A 77 -9.62 -5.79 9.99
N GLY A 78 -10.28 -6.96 10.04
CA GLY A 78 -11.54 -7.15 10.77
C GLY A 78 -11.43 -6.94 12.29
N HIS A 79 -10.21 -6.94 12.83
CA HIS A 79 -9.92 -6.66 14.24
C HIS A 79 -9.76 -5.17 14.56
N LEU A 80 -10.03 -4.28 13.59
CA LEU A 80 -9.84 -2.82 13.72
C LEU A 80 -8.36 -2.45 13.95
N MET A 81 -7.44 -3.25 13.41
CA MET A 81 -6.00 -3.02 13.49
C MET A 81 -5.47 -2.58 12.13
N CYS A 82 -4.60 -1.55 12.11
CA CYS A 82 -3.97 -1.06 10.88
C CYS A 82 -2.60 -1.68 10.66
N LEU A 83 -2.26 -1.94 9.39
CA LEU A 83 -0.91 -2.34 8.97
C LEU A 83 0.10 -1.20 9.17
N VAL A 84 1.17 -1.48 9.92
CA VAL A 84 2.25 -0.54 10.22
C VAL A 84 3.54 -1.00 9.58
N GLY A 85 4.27 -0.09 8.94
CA GLY A 85 5.61 -0.35 8.41
C GLY A 85 6.68 0.44 9.15
N TYR A 86 7.23 -0.11 10.23
CA TYR A 86 8.29 0.52 11.04
C TYR A 86 9.67 0.04 10.60
N TYR A 87 10.20 0.67 9.55
CA TYR A 87 11.41 0.23 8.86
C TYR A 87 11.31 -1.23 8.45
N ARG A 88 12.17 -2.12 8.96
CA ARG A 88 12.14 -3.54 8.61
C ARG A 88 10.93 -4.27 9.20
N GLN A 89 10.39 -3.77 10.32
CA GLN A 89 9.29 -4.42 11.01
C GLN A 89 7.96 -4.07 10.36
N VAL A 90 7.13 -5.09 10.19
CA VAL A 90 5.74 -4.94 9.76
C VAL A 90 4.87 -5.66 10.78
N TYR A 91 3.89 -4.95 11.29
CA TYR A 91 2.99 -5.43 12.35
C TYR A 91 1.65 -4.71 12.23
N THR A 92 0.69 -5.04 13.09
CA THR A 92 -0.56 -4.28 13.19
C THR A 92 -0.71 -3.63 14.57
N GLU A 93 -1.34 -2.46 14.62
CA GLU A 93 -1.71 -1.79 15.87
C GLU A 93 -3.11 -1.20 15.78
N SER A 94 -3.75 -0.96 16.93
CA SER A 94 -5.07 -0.32 16.95
C SER A 94 -5.01 1.07 16.34
N CYS A 95 -6.02 1.42 15.53
CA CYS A 95 -6.03 2.67 14.80
C CYS A 95 -7.45 3.23 14.61
N ASN A 96 -7.51 4.50 14.21
CA ASN A 96 -8.71 5.09 13.63
C ASN A 96 -8.54 5.07 12.11
N SER A 97 -9.03 4.00 11.48
CA SER A 97 -8.88 3.76 10.04
C SER A 97 -9.73 4.66 9.15
N ARG A 98 -10.29 5.74 9.70
CA ARG A 98 -10.97 6.76 8.89
C ARG A 98 -9.94 7.53 8.08
N ARG A 99 -10.38 8.00 6.92
CA ARG A 99 -9.62 8.88 6.04
C ARG A 99 -8.90 9.99 6.83
N ASP A 100 -7.60 10.09 6.58
CA ASP A 100 -6.66 11.06 7.12
C ASP A 100 -6.45 11.00 8.66
N GLN A 101 -6.95 9.99 9.37
CA GLN A 101 -6.86 9.86 10.84
C GLN A 101 -5.82 8.84 11.35
N THR A 102 -5.19 8.08 10.46
CA THR A 102 -4.04 7.21 10.79
C THR A 102 -2.72 7.99 10.80
N ASN A 103 -1.72 7.50 11.54
CA ASN A 103 -0.38 8.09 11.51
C ASN A 103 0.36 7.73 10.20
N TRP A 104 1.50 8.37 9.90
CA TRP A 104 2.20 8.15 8.63
C TRP A 104 2.83 6.76 8.49
N TRP A 105 3.11 6.06 9.59
CA TRP A 105 3.62 4.68 9.59
C TRP A 105 2.54 3.66 9.23
N GLN A 106 1.27 4.00 9.46
CA GLN A 106 0.08 3.21 9.15
C GLN A 106 -0.43 3.43 7.71
N ARG A 107 0.31 4.19 6.89
CA ARG A 107 -0.12 4.55 5.54
C ARG A 107 0.80 3.96 4.49
N TRP A 108 0.22 3.51 3.39
CA TRP A 108 0.90 2.81 2.31
C TRP A 108 0.49 3.40 0.96
N TYR A 109 1.45 3.61 0.07
CA TYR A 109 1.17 3.87 -1.32
C TYR A 109 1.06 2.54 -2.06
N GLU A 110 -0.05 2.36 -2.76
CA GLU A 110 -0.27 1.24 -3.65
C GLU A 110 0.11 1.61 -5.07
N ILE A 111 1.19 0.99 -5.55
CA ILE A 111 1.80 1.33 -6.83
C ILE A 111 1.63 0.14 -7.77
N SER A 112 0.83 0.33 -8.82
CA SER A 112 0.63 -0.67 -9.86
C SER A 112 1.92 -0.90 -10.65
N THR A 113 2.20 -2.16 -10.97
CA THR A 113 3.32 -2.59 -11.80
C THR A 113 2.83 -3.64 -12.80
N SER A 114 3.66 -4.00 -13.78
CA SER A 114 3.31 -5.06 -14.75
C SER A 114 3.19 -6.45 -14.13
N SER A 115 3.72 -6.68 -12.92
CA SER A 115 3.74 -7.98 -12.24
C SER A 115 2.84 -8.06 -10.99
N GLY A 116 2.11 -6.99 -10.68
CA GLY A 116 1.26 -6.87 -9.50
C GLY A 116 1.36 -5.48 -8.87
N TRP A 117 0.99 -5.38 -7.61
CA TRP A 117 1.05 -4.16 -6.80
C TRP A 117 2.27 -4.16 -5.90
N LYS A 118 2.74 -2.96 -5.59
CA LYS A 118 3.76 -2.70 -4.59
C LYS A 118 3.18 -1.81 -3.50
N LEU A 119 3.24 -2.27 -2.26
CA LEU A 119 2.88 -1.46 -1.10
C LEU A 119 4.14 -0.79 -0.57
N LYS A 120 4.20 0.54 -0.67
CA LYS A 120 5.32 1.37 -0.19
C LYS A 120 4.87 2.17 1.02
N ASN A 121 5.47 1.92 2.18
CA ASN A 121 5.12 2.67 3.39
C ASN A 121 5.36 4.17 3.18
N ARG A 122 4.39 4.99 3.56
CA ARG A 122 4.41 6.44 3.34
C ARG A 122 5.50 7.12 4.16
N GLN A 123 5.70 6.72 5.41
CA GLN A 123 6.68 7.33 6.30
C GLN A 123 8.12 6.99 5.91
N THR A 124 8.40 5.71 5.68
CA THR A 124 9.77 5.22 5.47
C THR A 124 10.18 5.14 4.01
N GLY A 125 9.19 5.01 3.12
CA GLY A 125 9.42 4.65 1.73
C GLY A 125 9.83 3.19 1.51
N TRP A 126 9.78 2.35 2.54
CA TRP A 126 10.15 0.93 2.44
C TRP A 126 9.01 0.11 1.83
N ILE A 127 9.38 -0.98 1.16
CA ILE A 127 8.46 -1.82 0.39
C ILE A 127 8.11 -3.07 1.17
N LEU A 128 6.81 -3.38 1.27
CA LEU A 128 6.32 -4.61 1.88
C LEU A 128 6.82 -5.84 1.10
N ASP A 129 7.38 -6.80 1.84
CA ASP A 129 8.12 -7.93 1.31
C ASP A 129 7.75 -9.22 2.07
N ASP A 130 7.81 -10.35 1.37
CA ASP A 130 7.69 -11.69 1.91
C ASP A 130 9.04 -12.39 1.73
N GLU A 131 9.60 -13.02 2.77
CA GLU A 131 10.85 -13.79 2.70
C GLU A 131 10.78 -15.00 1.75
N GLY A 132 9.65 -15.20 1.07
CA GLY A 132 9.35 -16.24 0.09
C GLY A 132 8.62 -17.44 0.71
N HIS A 133 8.30 -17.37 1.99
CA HIS A 133 7.74 -18.45 2.79
C HIS A 133 6.87 -17.94 3.95
N GLY A 134 6.38 -16.70 3.88
CA GLY A 134 5.42 -16.11 4.81
C GLY A 134 6.03 -15.26 5.93
N GLY A 135 7.35 -15.10 5.99
CA GLY A 135 7.98 -14.09 6.84
C GLY A 135 7.75 -12.70 6.25
N ILE A 136 6.96 -11.85 6.90
CA ILE A 136 6.64 -10.52 6.38
C ILE A 136 7.51 -9.46 7.04
N TYR A 137 8.04 -8.58 6.21
CA TYR A 137 8.91 -7.48 6.62
C TYR A 137 8.86 -6.38 5.55
N ALA A 138 9.58 -5.28 5.76
CA ALA A 138 9.77 -4.29 4.70
C ALA A 138 11.24 -4.12 4.32
N ASN A 139 11.47 -3.72 3.08
CA ASN A 139 12.78 -3.53 2.49
C ASN A 139 12.97 -2.08 2.02
N SER A 140 14.13 -1.49 2.29
CA SER A 140 14.44 -0.13 1.83
C SER A 140 14.59 -0.01 0.31
N THR A 141 14.82 -1.15 -0.37
CA THR A 141 15.05 -1.25 -1.81
C THR A 141 13.92 -2.03 -2.47
N ASP A 142 13.41 -1.52 -3.59
CA ASP A 142 12.57 -2.29 -4.51
C ASP A 142 13.49 -3.15 -5.38
N TYR A 143 13.57 -4.45 -5.06
CA TYR A 143 14.37 -5.43 -5.79
C TYR A 143 13.74 -5.88 -7.11
N ASN A 144 12.56 -5.34 -7.45
CA ASN A 144 11.81 -5.69 -8.64
C ASN A 144 11.58 -7.20 -8.83
N ASN A 145 11.34 -7.91 -7.72
CA ASN A 145 11.14 -9.35 -7.70
C ASN A 145 9.70 -9.69 -7.23
N SER A 146 9.31 -10.96 -7.37
CA SER A 146 7.98 -11.45 -7.00
C SER A 146 7.67 -11.39 -5.50
N ASN A 147 8.68 -11.28 -4.63
CA ASN A 147 8.50 -11.24 -3.18
C ASN A 147 7.88 -9.91 -2.73
N GLN A 148 8.14 -8.83 -3.49
CA GLN A 148 7.63 -7.48 -3.26
C GLN A 148 6.44 -7.15 -4.15
N ARG A 149 5.73 -8.17 -4.64
CA ARG A 149 4.58 -8.01 -5.54
C ARG A 149 3.37 -8.72 -4.94
N TRP A 150 2.26 -8.01 -4.96
CA TRP A 150 1.00 -8.42 -4.35
C TRP A 150 -0.11 -8.37 -5.40
N LYS A 151 -1.11 -9.23 -5.28
CA LYS A 151 -2.27 -9.31 -6.17
C LYS A 151 -3.56 -9.28 -5.38
#